data_AF-A0A7S9DZI6-F1
#
_entry.id   AF-A0A7S9DZI6-F1
#
_cell.length_a   1.000
_cell.length_b   1.000
_cell.length_c   1.000
_cell.angle_alpha   90.00
_cell.angle_beta   90.00
_cell.angle_gamma   90.00
#
_symmetry.space_group_name_H-M   'P 1'
#
loop_
_entity.id
_entity.type
_entity.pdbx_description
1 polymer ?
#
loop_
_entity_poly.entity_id
_entity_poly.type
_entity_poly.pdbx_seq_one_letter_code
_entity_poly.pdbx_strand_id
1 'polypeptide(L)' 'MAKFDDRVKELVEKHPNLTKDEAIKIVTDKNERKKKKRVEKSDRGSAKKP' A
#
# COMPACT_ATOMS: atom_id res chain seq x y z
N MET A 1 8.08 -10.56 2.08
CA MET A 1 8.88 -9.39 2.48
C MET A 1 9.51 -8.72 1.26
N ALA A 2 10.25 -9.43 0.40
CA ALA A 2 10.90 -8.89 -0.82
C ALA A 2 10.14 -7.79 -1.58
N LYS A 3 8.87 -7.99 -1.97
CA LYS A 3 8.09 -7.01 -2.76
C LYS A 3 7.87 -5.65 -2.08
N PHE A 4 7.98 -5.56 -0.75
CA PHE A 4 7.90 -4.28 -0.04
C PHE A 4 9.23 -3.55 -0.15
N ASP A 5 10.32 -4.24 0.20
CA ASP A 5 11.68 -3.71 0.13
C ASP A 5 12.05 -3.31 -1.30
N ASP A 6 11.67 -4.10 -2.31
CA ASP A 6 11.88 -3.79 -3.73
C ASP A 6 11.20 -2.47 -4.13
N ARG A 7 9.96 -2.24 -3.66
CA ARG A 7 9.22 -1.01 -3.95
C ARG A 7 9.78 0.20 -3.23
N VAL A 8 10.24 0.03 -1.99
CA VAL A 8 10.92 1.10 -1.25
C VAL A 8 12.22 1.46 -1.96
N LYS A 9 12.98 0.46 -2.41
CA LYS A 9 14.23 0.64 -3.14
C LYS A 9 14.02 1.35 -4.47
N GLU A 10 13.08 0.90 -5.30
CA GLU A 10 12.71 1.59 -6.55
C GLU A 10 12.24 3.04 -6.31
N LEU A 11 11.51 3.29 -5.23
CA LEU A 11 11.00 4.63 -4.92
C LEU A 11 12.12 5.59 -4.54
N VAL A 12 13.09 5.13 -3.74
CA VAL A 12 14.28 5.90 -3.36
C VAL A 12 15.20 6.10 -4.56
N GLU A 13 15.34 5.10 -5.44
CA GLU A 13 16.12 5.22 -6.68
C GLU A 13 15.53 6.25 -7.65
N LYS A 14 14.19 6.31 -7.78
CA LYS A 14 13.50 7.32 -8.61
C LYS A 14 13.43 8.70 -7.96
N HIS A 15 13.50 8.76 -6.63
CA HIS A 15 13.40 9.99 -5.85
C HIS A 15 14.56 10.07 -4.86
N PRO A 16 15.75 10.51 -5.30
CA PRO A 16 16.93 10.59 -4.43
C PRO A 16 16.78 11.61 -3.28
N ASN A 17 15.80 12.52 -3.39
CA ASN A 17 15.45 13.46 -2.32
C ASN A 17 14.52 12.86 -1.25
N LEU A 18 13.98 11.66 -1.50
CA LEU A 18 13.07 10.98 -0.61
C LEU A 18 13.86 10.05 0.31
N THR A 19 13.70 10.21 1.61
CA THR A 19 14.39 9.33 2.57
C THR A 19 13.77 7.94 2.59
N LYS A 20 14.54 6.93 3.00
CA LYS A 20 14.04 5.55 3.14
C LYS A 20 12.82 5.48 4.07
N ASP A 21 12.82 6.25 5.15
CA ASP A 21 11.70 6.27 6.12
C ASP A 21 10.42 6.86 5.50
N GLU A 22 10.55 7.92 4.70
CA GLU A 22 9.42 8.48 3.94
C GLU A 22 8.91 7.51 2.88
N ALA A 23 9.82 6.81 2.19
CA ALA A 23 9.44 5.78 1.22
C ALA A 23 8.68 4.62 1.89
N ILE A 24 9.14 4.17 3.06
CA ILE A 24 8.47 3.14 3.87
C ILE A 24 7.06 3.61 4.28
N LYS A 25 6.92 4.85 4.77
CA LYS A 25 5.63 5.44 5.12
C LYS A 25 4.68 5.46 3.93
N ILE A 26 5.13 5.94 2.77
CA ILE A 26 4.30 6.02 1.55
C ILE A 26 3.81 4.63 1.12
N VAL A 27 4.68 3.61 1.12
CA VAL A 27 4.29 2.25 0.71
C VAL A 27 3.33 1.63 1.73
N THR A 28 3.55 1.89 3.01
CA THR A 28 2.70 1.42 4.11
C THR A 28 1.30 2.04 4.03
N ASP A 29 1.22 3.37 3.93
CA ASP A 29 -0.03 4.11 3.72
C ASP A 29 -0.81 3.62 2.50
N LYS A 30 -0.10 3.38 1.39
CA LYS A 30 -0.71 2.80 0.17
C LYS A 30 -1.32 1.43 0.45
N ASN A 31 -0.63 0.57 1.19
CA ASN A 31 -1.14 -0.76 1.54
C ASN A 31 -2.34 -0.68 2.48
N GLU A 32 -2.32 0.20 3.48
CA GLU A 32 -3.45 0.41 4.39
C GLU A 32 -4.69 0.93 3.67
N ARG A 33 -4.55 1.94 2.78
CA ARG A 33 -5.66 2.42 1.95
C ARG A 33 -6.24 1.31 1.09
N LYS A 34 -5.39 0.45 0.50
CA LYS A 34 -5.85 -0.70 -0.27
C LYS A 34 -6.56 -1.73 0.60
N LYS A 35 -6.09 -1.97 1.83
CA LYS A 35 -6.75 -2.87 2.79
C LYS A 35 -8.13 -2.33 3.18
N LYS A 36 -8.24 -1.05 3.52
CA LYS A 36 -9.53 -0.39 3.82
C LYS A 36 -10.51 -0.51 2.65
N LYS A 37 -10.08 -0.22 1.41
CA LYS A 37 -10.91 -0.40 0.21
C LYS A 37 -11.34 -1.85 -0.04
N ARG A 38 -10.51 -2.84 0.32
CA ARG A 38 -10.89 -4.26 0.20
C ARG A 38 -11.98 -4.62 1.21
N VAL A 39 -11.81 -4.19 2.46
CA VAL A 39 -12.81 -4.42 3.53
C VAL A 39 -14.15 -3.79 3.15
N GLU A 40 -14.15 -2.54 2.72
CA GLU A 40 -15.36 -1.82 2.28
C GLU A 40 -16.07 -2.49 1.10
N LYS A 41 -15.31 -3.10 0.17
CA LYS A 41 -15.89 -3.87 -0.95
C LYS A 41 -16.43 -5.21 -0.51
N SER A 42 -15.73 -5.91 0.40
CA SER A 42 -16.20 -7.18 0.94
C SER A 42 -17.52 -6.99 1.71
N ASP A 43 -17.63 -5.89 2.47
CA ASP A 43 -18.84 -5.52 3.22
C ASP A 43 -20.06 -5.32 2.30
N ARG A 44 -19.90 -4.56 1.20
CA ARG A 44 -20.95 -4.42 0.17
C ARG A 44 -21.26 -5.69 -0.61
N GLY A 45 -20.26 -6.56 -0.79
CA GLY A 45 -20.43 -7.85 -1.47
C GLY A 45 -21.22 -8.86 -0.63
N SER A 46 -21.07 -8.83 0.70
CA SER A 46 -21.84 -9.68 1.62
C SER A 46 -23.29 -9.23 1.80
N ALA A 47 -23.62 -7.96 1.56
CA ALA A 47 -24.98 -7.44 1.60
C ALA A 47 -25.83 -7.80 0.36
N LYS A 48 -25.22 -8.39 -0.68
CA LYS A 48 -25.87 -8.92 -1.88
C LYS A 48 -25.67 -10.43 -1.95
N LYS A 49 -26.16 -11.17 -0.96
CA LYS A 49 -26.48 -12.58 -1.14
C LYS A 49 -28.00 -12.73 -1.23
N PRO A 50 -28.55 -13.28 -2.34
CA PRO A 50 -29.94 -13.71 -2.39
C PRO A 50 -30.20 -14.88 -1.45
#